data_AF-A0A924BLC1-F1
#
_entry.id   AF-A0A924BLC1-F1
#
_cell.length_a   1.000
_cell.length_b   1.000
_cell.length_c   1.000
_cell.angle_alpha   90.00
_cell.angle_beta   90.00
_cell.angle_gamma   90.00
#
_symmetry.space_group_name_H-M   'P 1'
#
loop_
_entity.id
_entity.type
_entity.pdbx_description
1 polymer ?
#
loop_
_entity_poly.entity_id
_entity_poly.type
_entity_poly.pdbx_seq_one_letter_code
_entity_poly.pdbx_strand_id
1 'polypeptide(L)'
;DQREFSLLEEEPGEQTPYERLLTDAMNGDGALFTREGAIEAAWAVVEPVLTEHPSAIVYAPDTWGPPAANHLIAADGGWRNPEPES
;
A
#
# COMPACT_ATOMS: atom_id res chain seq x y z
N ASP A 1 -31.75 6.91 -11.74
CA ASP A 1 -31.08 5.97 -10.83
C ASP A 1 -29.59 6.24 -10.76
N GLN A 2 -29.12 6.79 -9.65
CA GLN A 2 -27.72 6.83 -9.25
C GLN A 2 -27.68 6.22 -7.85
N ARG A 3 -27.60 4.89 -7.81
CA ARG A 3 -27.22 4.12 -6.63
C ARG A 3 -25.91 3.45 -7.00
N GLU A 4 -24.98 3.40 -6.05
CA GLU A 4 -23.62 2.82 -6.14
C GLU A 4 -22.46 3.84 -6.26
N PHE A 5 -22.45 4.81 -5.36
CA PHE A 5 -21.23 5.14 -4.61
C PHE A 5 -21.52 4.85 -3.14
N SER A 6 -21.68 3.55 -2.83
CA SER A 6 -21.64 3.10 -1.44
C SER A 6 -20.16 2.99 -1.10
N LEU A 7 -19.58 4.07 -0.57
CA LEU A 7 -18.37 3.96 0.25
C LEU A 7 -18.78 3.06 1.42
N LEU A 8 -18.38 1.80 1.34
CA LEU A 8 -18.57 0.85 2.41
C LEU A 8 -17.60 1.23 3.52
N GLU A 9 -18.17 1.39 4.72
CA GLU A 9 -17.53 1.42 6.03
C GLU A 9 -16.77 2.70 6.40
N GLU A 10 -17.51 3.82 6.49
CA GLU A 10 -17.23 4.76 7.58
C GLU A 10 -17.82 4.14 8.86
N GLU A 11 -17.00 3.43 9.63
CA GLU A 11 -17.38 3.04 11.00
C GLU A 11 -17.76 4.32 11.77
N PRO A 12 -18.93 4.40 12.43
CA PRO A 12 -19.36 5.62 13.08
C PRO A 12 -18.35 6.04 14.17
N GLY A 13 -17.55 7.07 13.87
CA GLY A 13 -16.51 7.59 14.75
C GLY A 13 -15.08 7.41 14.25
N GLU A 14 -14.85 6.72 13.13
CA GLU A 14 -13.55 6.66 12.48
C GLU A 14 -13.34 7.87 11.55
N GLN A 15 -12.27 8.62 11.76
CA GLN A 15 -11.91 9.72 10.88
C GLN A 15 -11.38 9.17 9.56
N THR A 16 -11.86 9.72 8.44
CA THR A 16 -11.30 9.37 7.14
C THR A 16 -9.80 9.71 7.11
N PRO A 17 -8.97 9.00 6.31
CA PRO A 17 -7.53 9.26 6.26
C PRO A 17 -7.19 10.72 5.96
N TYR A 18 -7.96 11.38 5.08
CA TYR A 18 -7.74 12.78 4.74
C TYR A 18 -8.18 13.75 5.85
N GLU A 19 -9.30 13.48 6.52
CA GLU A 19 -9.74 14.28 7.67
C GLU A 19 -8.68 14.27 8.77
N ARG A 20 -8.13 13.09 9.07
CA ARG A 20 -7.07 12.93 10.06
C ARG A 20 -5.80 13.70 9.67
N LEU A 21 -5.28 13.50 8.45
CA LEU A 21 -4.06 14.17 7.99
C LEU A 21 -4.18 15.70 7.98
N LEU A 22 -5.34 16.23 7.56
CA LEU A 22 -5.59 17.67 7.56
C LEU A 22 -5.68 18.22 8.99
N THR A 23 -6.35 17.50 9.89
CA THR A 23 -6.46 17.88 11.30
C THR A 23 -5.09 17.91 11.97
N ASP A 24 -4.26 16.89 11.76
CA ASP A 24 -2.89 16.81 12.28
C ASP A 24 -2.03 17.96 11.76
N ALA A 25 -2.12 18.28 10.46
CA ALA A 25 -1.41 19.42 9.87
C ALA A 25 -1.81 20.77 10.50
N MET A 26 -3.11 21.01 10.74
CA MET A 26 -3.59 22.23 11.40
C MET A 26 -3.13 22.32 12.86
N ASN A 27 -3.04 21.19 13.55
CA ASN A 27 -2.56 21.10 14.93
C ASN A 27 -1.02 21.13 15.03
N GLY A 28 -0.30 21.09 13.92
CA GLY A 28 1.15 21.02 13.88
C GLY A 28 1.72 19.66 14.29
N ASP A 29 0.91 18.59 14.26
CA ASP A 29 1.35 17.23 14.49
C ASP A 29 1.90 16.62 13.19
N GLY A 30 3.22 16.40 13.18
CA GLY A 30 3.95 15.86 12.04
C GLY A 30 4.08 14.33 12.03
N ALA A 31 3.49 13.59 12.97
CA ALA A 31 3.78 12.17 13.17
C ALA A 31 3.48 11.28 11.95
N LEU A 32 2.48 11.65 11.13
CA LEU A 32 2.09 10.92 9.92
C LEU A 32 2.75 11.45 8.64
N PHE A 33 3.59 12.47 8.75
CA PHE A 33 4.28 13.06 7.62
C PHE A 33 5.72 12.52 7.54
N THR A 34 6.05 11.90 6.41
CA THR A 34 7.41 11.42 6.15
C THR A 34 8.38 12.59 6.05
N ARG A 35 9.54 12.48 6.71
CA ARG A 35 10.60 13.51 6.67
C ARG A 35 11.37 13.46 5.35
N GLU A 36 11.93 14.60 4.92
CA GLU A 36 12.74 14.74 3.70
C GLU A 36 13.80 13.64 3.55
N GLY A 37 14.68 13.45 4.55
CA GLY A 37 15.74 12.43 4.45
C GLY A 37 15.21 11.00 4.34
N ALA A 38 14.02 10.70 4.87
CA ALA A 38 13.38 9.39 4.69
C ALA A 38 12.81 9.23 3.27
N ILE A 39 12.30 10.31 2.68
CA ILE A 39 11.87 10.35 1.27
C ILE A 39 13.06 10.13 0.35
N GLU A 40 14.18 10.83 0.55
CA GLU A 40 15.40 10.66 -0.24
C GLU A 40 15.95 9.23 -0.15
N ALA A 41 15.99 8.65 1.05
CA ALA A 41 16.42 7.27 1.26
C ALA A 41 15.50 6.27 0.55
N ALA A 42 14.18 6.46 0.62
CA ALA A 42 13.22 5.60 -0.08
C ALA A 42 13.44 5.66 -1.60
N TRP A 43 13.63 6.86 -2.16
CA TRP A 43 13.95 7.03 -3.59
C TRP A 43 15.25 6.33 -3.99
N ALA A 44 16.32 6.51 -3.21
CA ALA A 44 17.60 5.86 -3.48
C ALA A 44 17.50 4.32 -3.52
N VAL A 45 16.60 3.73 -2.72
CA VAL A 45 16.37 2.27 -2.71
C VAL A 45 15.61 1.80 -3.95
N VAL A 46 14.60 2.54 -4.41
CA VAL A 46 13.76 2.11 -5.55
C VAL A 46 14.36 2.46 -6.91
N GLU A 47 15.23 3.48 -6.99
CA GLU A 47 15.85 3.98 -8.22
C GLU A 47 16.41 2.88 -9.15
N PRO A 48 17.17 1.86 -8.65
CA PRO A 48 17.73 0.83 -9.53
C PRO A 48 16.64 0.00 -10.22
N VAL A 49 15.54 -0.29 -9.51
CA VAL A 49 14.42 -1.08 -10.03
C VAL A 49 13.57 -0.28 -11.02
N LEU A 50 13.56 1.05 -10.92
CA LEU A 50 12.90 1.92 -11.89
C LEU A 50 13.71 2.11 -13.17
N THR A 51 15.04 2.09 -13.06
CA THR A 51 15.94 2.29 -14.20
C THR A 51 16.17 0.99 -14.98
N GLU A 52 16.40 -0.12 -14.28
CA GLU A 52 16.73 -1.40 -14.89
C GLU A 52 15.90 -2.51 -14.24
N HIS A 53 14.94 -3.01 -15.01
CA HIS A 53 14.04 -4.08 -14.60
C HIS A 53 13.70 -5.00 -15.79
N PRO A 54 13.45 -6.30 -15.53
CA PRO A 54 12.95 -7.20 -16.55
C PRO A 54 11.52 -6.85 -16.94
N SER A 55 11.07 -7.39 -18.07
CA SER A 55 9.66 -7.28 -18.47
C SER A 55 8.73 -7.84 -17.39
N ALA A 56 7.58 -7.19 -17.22
CA ALA A 56 6.55 -7.61 -16.29
C ALA A 56 6.07 -9.05 -16.59
N ILE A 57 5.91 -9.85 -15.54
CA ILE A 57 5.36 -11.21 -15.63
C ILE A 57 3.85 -11.13 -15.50
N VAL A 58 3.12 -11.61 -16.51
CA VAL A 58 1.66 -11.62 -16.53
C VAL A 58 1.11 -12.68 -15.56
N TYR A 59 0.00 -12.37 -14.92
CA TYR A 59 -0.76 -13.28 -14.07
C TYR A 59 -2.27 -13.12 -14.35
N ALA A 60 -3.05 -14.14 -14.00
CA ALA A 60 -4.49 -14.11 -14.21
C ALA A 60 -5.19 -13.20 -13.19
N PRO A 61 -6.29 -12.52 -13.56
CA PRO A 61 -7.16 -11.84 -12.61
C PRO A 61 -7.59 -12.77 -11.47
N ASP A 62 -7.87 -12.19 -10.30
CA ASP A 62 -8.29 -12.92 -9.08
C ASP A 62 -7.27 -13.95 -8.56
N THR A 63 -5.99 -13.77 -8.90
CA THR A 63 -4.89 -14.58 -8.34
C THR A 63 -3.90 -13.70 -7.56
N TRP A 64 -3.11 -14.33 -6.68
CA TRP A 64 -2.07 -13.68 -5.87
C TRP A 64 -0.82 -13.22 -6.66
N GLY A 65 -0.83 -13.38 -7.99
CA GLY A 65 0.31 -13.03 -8.84
C GLY A 65 1.01 -14.24 -9.46
N PRO A 66 2.15 -14.02 -10.12
CA PRO A 66 2.88 -15.06 -10.83
C PRO A 66 3.57 -16.04 -9.87
N PRO A 67 3.78 -17.32 -10.26
CA PRO A 67 4.51 -18.30 -9.45
C PRO A 67 5.92 -17.85 -9.04
N ALA A 68 6.56 -17.00 -9.85
CA ALA A 68 7.86 -16.40 -9.54
C ALA A 68 7.84 -15.58 -8.23
N ALA A 69 6.72 -14.97 -7.86
CA ALA A 69 6.58 -14.24 -6.59
C ALA A 69 6.61 -15.19 -5.38
N ASN A 70 6.10 -16.42 -5.52
CA ASN A 70 6.20 -17.42 -4.46
C ASN A 70 7.64 -17.92 -4.30
N HIS A 71 8.36 -18.08 -5.40
CA HIS A 71 9.77 -18.49 -5.36
C HIS A 71 10.65 -17.42 -4.68
N LEU A 72 10.31 -16.13 -4.82
CA LEU A 72 11.08 -15.02 -4.24
C LEU A 72 11.22 -15.13 -2.71
N ILE A 73 10.16 -15.54 -2.01
CA ILE A 73 10.10 -15.56 -0.54
C ILE A 73 10.08 -17.00 0.03
N ALA A 74 10.27 -18.01 -0.83
CA ALA A 74 10.16 -19.42 -0.43
C ALA A 74 11.16 -19.81 0.66
N ALA A 75 12.35 -19.21 0.66
CA ALA A 75 13.37 -19.43 1.69
C ALA A 75 13.00 -18.80 3.04
N ASP A 76 12.13 -17.79 3.05
CA ASP A 76 11.76 -16.99 4.22
C ASP A 76 10.38 -17.37 4.80
N GLY A 77 9.88 -18.55 4.46
CA GLY A 77 8.65 -19.11 5.03
C GLY A 77 7.37 -18.88 4.21
N GLY A 78 7.49 -18.30 3.01
CA GLY A 78 6.35 -18.13 2.11
C GLY A 78 5.47 -16.92 2.44
N TRP A 79 4.59 -16.57 1.50
CA TRP A 79 3.56 -15.56 1.72
C TRP A 79 2.50 -16.06 2.73
N ARG A 80 2.00 -15.14 3.55
CA ARG A 80 0.83 -15.37 4.42
C ARG A 80 -0.39 -14.74 3.75
N ASN A 81 -1.45 -15.51 3.59
CA ASN A 81 -2.72 -14.96 3.11
C ASN A 81 -3.31 -14.06 4.20
N PRO A 82 -3.89 -12.90 3.84
CA PRO A 82 -4.59 -12.06 4.80
C PRO A 82 -5.77 -12.83 5.39
N GLU A 83 -6.07 -12.55 6.64
CA GLU A 83 -7.31 -13.03 7.24
C GLU A 83 -8.48 -12.31 6.54
N PRO A 84 -9.59 -13.00 6.26
CA PRO A 84 -10.77 -12.35 5.73
C PRO A 84 -11.23 -11.29 6.74
N GLU A 85 -11.55 -10.09 6.26
CA GLU A 85 -12.27 -9.09 7.07
C GLU A 85 -13.52 -9.77 7.63
N SER A 86 -13.61 -9.79 8.96
CA SER A 86 -14.68 -10.46 9.72
C SER A 86 -15.87 -9.57 9.94
#